data_AF-A0A323V4C9-F1
#
_entry.id   AF-A0A323V4C9-F1
#
_cell.length_a   1.000
_cell.length_b   1.000
_cell.length_c   1.000
_cell.angle_alpha   90.00
_cell.angle_beta   90.00
_cell.angle_gamma   90.00
#
_symmetry.space_group_name_H-M   'P 1'
#
loop_
_entity.id
_entity.type
_entity.pdbx_description
1 polymer ?
#
loop_
_entity_poly.entity_id
_entity_poly.type
_entity_poly.pdbx_seq_one_letter_code
_entity_poly.pdbx_strand_id
1 'polypeptide(L)' 'MLAFLRPRHKALLLTHRSDGSPQLSPVTCGVDAEGRVVVSTY' A
#
# COMPACT_ATOMS: atom_id res chain seq x y z
N MET A 1 1.13 2.00 17.14
CA MET A 1 0.68 2.42 15.80
C MET A 1 0.48 1.25 14.83
N LEU A 2 1.44 0.32 14.66
CA LEU A 2 1.30 -0.81 13.72
C LEU A 2 0.10 -1.74 13.95
N ALA A 3 -0.42 -1.83 15.19
CA ALA A 3 -1.63 -2.60 15.48
C ALA A 3 -2.86 -2.18 14.65
N PHE A 4 -2.92 -0.91 14.21
CA PHE A 4 -3.95 -0.44 13.28
C PHE A 4 -3.75 -0.99 11.86
N LEU A 5 -2.51 -1.04 11.37
CA LEU A 5 -2.21 -1.44 10.00
C LEU A 5 -2.27 -2.95 9.81
N ARG A 6 -1.78 -3.73 10.79
CA ARG A 6 -1.65 -5.20 10.70
C ARG A 6 -2.92 -5.95 10.26
N PRO A 7 -4.15 -5.62 10.75
CA PRO A 7 -5.37 -6.31 10.31
C PRO A 7 -5.95 -5.80 8.97
N ARG A 8 -5.35 -4.76 8.35
CA ARG A 8 -5.89 -4.13 7.14
C ARG A 8 -5.10 -4.55 5.91
N HIS A 9 -5.74 -5.35 5.06
CA HIS A 9 -5.11 -5.91 3.86
C HIS A 9 -5.53 -5.25 2.55
N LYS A 10 -6.37 -4.22 2.61
CA LYS A 10 -6.84 -3.46 1.45
C LYS A 10 -6.37 -2.02 1.58
N ALA A 11 -5.69 -1.53 0.56
CA ALA A 11 -5.17 -0.15 0.52
C ALA A 11 -5.36 0.48 -0.86
N LEU A 12 -5.22 1.80 -0.91
CA LEU A 12 -5.05 2.56 -2.16
C LEU A 12 -3.58 2.96 -2.28
N LEU A 13 -2.92 2.53 -3.35
CA LEU A 13 -1.60 3.02 -3.73
C LEU A 13 -1.76 4.26 -4.59
N LEU A 14 -1.20 5.39 -4.12
CA LEU A 14 -1.10 6.63 -4.88
C LEU A 14 0.30 6.72 -5.48
N THR A 15 0.37 6.88 -6.80
CA THR A 15 1.59 7.24 -7.53
C THR A 15 1.34 8.50 -8.36
N HIS A 16 2.39 9.08 -8.92
CA HIS A 16 2.29 10.17 -9.88
C HIS A 16 2.72 9.65 -11.26
N ARG A 17 1.97 10.02 -12.29
CA ARG A 17 2.37 9.78 -13.68
C ARG A 17 3.51 10.73 -14.07
N SER A 18 4.10 10.51 -15.25
CA SER A 18 5.16 11.38 -15.78
C SER A 18 4.71 12.84 -15.96
N ASP A 19 3.41 13.08 -16.15
CA ASP A 19 2.81 14.42 -16.25
C ASP A 19 2.44 15.03 -14.88
N GLY A 20 2.75 14.34 -13.77
CA GLY A 20 2.44 14.77 -12.41
C GLY A 20 1.01 14.49 -11.95
N SER A 21 0.13 13.96 -12.80
CA SER A 21 -1.24 13.59 -12.40
C SER A 21 -1.24 12.39 -11.44
N PRO A 22 -2.17 12.35 -10.45
CA PRO A 22 -2.26 11.22 -9.53
C PRO A 22 -2.82 9.97 -10.23
N GLN A 23 -2.28 8.81 -9.88
CA GLN A 23 -2.78 7.49 -10.25
C GLN A 23 -3.06 6.71 -8.98
N LEU A 24 -4.27 6.20 -8.84
CA LEU A 24 -4.74 5.44 -7.69
C LEU A 24 -5.06 4.00 -8.09
N SER A 25 -4.51 3.04 -7.35
CA SER A 25 -4.80 1.62 -7.53
C SER A 25 -5.24 0.99 -6.20
N PRO A 26 -6.37 0.28 -6.16
CA PRO A 26 -6.65 -0.67 -5.08
C PRO A 26 -5.60 -1.79 -5.10
N VAL A 27 -5.01 -2.07 -3.95
CA VAL A 27 -3.99 -3.12 -3.79
C VAL A 27 -4.25 -3.97 -2.55
N THR A 28 -3.74 -5.20 -2.57
CA THR A 28 -3.59 -6.03 -1.37
C THR A 28 -2.24 -5.79 -0.74
N CYS A 29 -2.21 -5.58 0.59
CA CYS A 29 -0.99 -5.31 1.33
C CYS A 29 -0.93 -6.00 2.69
N GLY A 30 0.26 -6.03 3.28
CA GLY A 30 0.51 -6.49 4.65
C GLY A 30 1.61 -5.68 5.33
N VAL A 31 1.92 -6.05 6.58
CA VAL A 31 3.03 -5.48 7.35
C VAL A 31 3.98 -6.61 7.72
N ASP A 32 5.24 -6.52 7.30
CA ASP A 32 6.24 -7.55 7.59
C ASP A 32 6.75 -7.51 9.05
N ALA A 33 7.71 -8.38 9.37
CA ALA A 33 8.30 -8.47 10.71
C ALA A 33 9.06 -7.19 11.11
N GLU A 34 9.62 -6.47 10.15
CA GLU A 34 10.34 -5.22 10.34
C GLU A 34 9.42 -4.00 10.38
N GLY A 35 8.11 -4.20 10.16
CA GLY A 35 7.10 -3.14 10.21
C GLY A 35 6.92 -2.39 8.88
N ARG A 36 7.46 -2.90 7.76
CA ARG A 36 7.30 -2.31 6.42
C ARG A 36 5.99 -2.73 5.80
N VAL A 37 5.38 -1.84 5.02
CA VAL A 37 4.23 -2.19 4.16
C VAL A 37 4.75 -2.96 2.96
N VAL A 38 4.21 -4.16 2.75
CA VAL A 38 4.48 -5.00 1.57
C VAL A 38 3.24 -5.05 0.70
N VAL A 39 3.40 -4.88 -0.61
CA VAL A 39 2.32 -4.90 -1.59
C VAL A 39 2.44 -6.16 -2.44
N SER A 40 1.34 -6.89 -2.61
CA SER A 40 1.29 -8.04 -3.51
C SER A 40 0.90 -7.57 -4.90
N THR A 41 1.79 -7.76 -5.87
CA THR A 41 1.55 -7.47 -7.30
C THR A 41 1.76 -8.74 -8.11
N TYR A 42 1.09 -8.85 -9.26
CA TYR A 42 1.28 -9.91 -10.26
C TYR A 42 2.10 -9.39 -11.44
#